data_AF-A0A077NKK9-F1
#
_entry.id   AF-A0A077NKK9-F1
#
_cell.length_a   1.000
_cell.length_b   1.000
_cell.length_c   1.000
_cell.angle_alpha   90.00
_cell.angle_beta   90.00
_cell.angle_gamma   90.00
#
_symmetry.space_group_name_H-M   'P 1'
#
loop_
_entity.id
_entity.type
_entity.pdbx_description
1 polymer ?
#
loop_
_entity_poly.entity_id
_entity_poly.type
_entity_poly.pdbx_seq_one_letter_code
_entity_poly.pdbx_strand_id
1 'polypeptide(L)'
;MLPLENFSWSLPSDTDHIPNSFTEIEKSFLRPAGFQFSAIPYQEKESHEYSAMRFGINGKAIVFRQAKTTPNKMGQFVTLWKRSTPDSEIMPFEQRDK
;
A
#
# COMPACT_ATOMS: atom_id res chain seq x y z
N MET A 1 37.27 2.76 -7.26
CA MET A 1 36.58 1.47 -7.09
C MET A 1 36.49 1.23 -5.59
N LEU A 2 35.37 1.62 -4.97
CA LEU A 2 35.15 1.45 -3.53
C LEU A 2 34.46 0.09 -3.29
N PRO A 3 34.71 -0.58 -2.16
CA PRO A 3 34.30 -1.97 -1.95
C PRO A 3 32.78 -2.11 -1.85
N LEU A 4 32.29 -3.21 -2.44
CA LEU A 4 30.93 -3.71 -2.34
C LEU A 4 30.73 -4.38 -0.99
N GLU A 5 30.51 -3.61 0.08
CA GLU A 5 30.09 -4.19 1.35
C GLU A 5 28.89 -3.43 1.94
N ASN A 6 27.83 -4.21 2.15
CA ASN A 6 26.76 -4.01 3.13
C ASN A 6 25.65 -3.01 2.75
N PHE A 7 24.99 -3.23 1.61
CA PHE A 7 23.57 -2.86 1.49
C PHE A 7 22.72 -3.97 2.12
N SER A 8 22.71 -4.01 3.46
CA SER A 8 21.72 -4.78 4.19
C SER A 8 20.37 -4.11 3.94
N TRP A 9 19.50 -4.73 3.14
CA TRP A 9 18.08 -4.47 3.27
C TRP A 9 17.68 -4.99 4.65
N SER A 10 17.86 -4.16 5.68
CA SER A 10 17.11 -4.32 6.91
C SER A 10 15.65 -4.14 6.53
N LEU A 11 14.97 -5.27 6.31
CA LEU A 11 13.51 -5.31 6.34
C LEU A 11 13.12 -4.65 7.68
N PRO A 12 12.32 -3.58 7.68
CA PRO A 12 11.70 -3.15 8.92
C PRO A 12 10.96 -4.36 9.46
N SER A 13 11.37 -4.85 10.62
CA SER A 13 10.64 -5.85 11.38
C SER A 13 9.41 -5.17 11.99
N ASP A 14 8.50 -4.74 11.14
CA ASP A 14 7.14 -4.42 11.52
C ASP A 14 6.26 -5.38 10.75
N THR A 15 5.96 -6.51 11.37
CA THR A 15 4.65 -7.14 11.17
C THR A 15 3.60 -6.28 11.86
N ASP A 16 3.59 -4.99 11.54
CA ASP A 16 2.61 -4.03 12.01
C ASP A 16 1.26 -4.46 11.46
N HIS A 17 0.25 -4.26 12.29
CA HIS A 17 -1.04 -4.89 12.22
C HIS A 17 -1.69 -4.71 10.84
N ILE A 18 -1.80 -5.81 10.07
CA ILE A 18 -2.55 -5.82 8.80
C ILE A 18 -3.95 -5.24 9.04
N PRO A 19 -4.42 -4.25 8.25
CA PRO A 19 -5.72 -3.64 8.49
C PRO A 19 -6.84 -4.68 8.40
N ASN A 20 -7.82 -4.61 9.33
CA ASN A 20 -8.98 -5.50 9.31
C ASN A 20 -9.76 -5.39 7.99
N SER A 21 -9.87 -4.17 7.45
CA SER A 21 -10.51 -3.91 6.15
C SER A 21 -9.83 -4.62 4.99
N PHE A 22 -8.49 -4.68 4.99
CA PHE A 22 -7.75 -5.45 4.01
C PHE A 22 -8.01 -6.95 4.18
N THR A 23 -7.93 -7.45 5.42
CA THR A 23 -8.18 -8.87 5.73
C THR A 23 -9.58 -9.32 5.30
N GLU A 24 -10.58 -8.47 5.51
CA GLU A 24 -11.96 -8.72 5.09
C GLU A 24 -12.08 -8.78 3.58
N ILE A 25 -11.52 -7.81 2.84
CA ILE A 25 -11.57 -7.80 1.37
C ILE A 25 -10.82 -9.01 0.80
N GLU A 26 -9.67 -9.35 1.36
CA GLU A 26 -8.90 -10.52 0.97
C GLU A 26 -9.72 -11.80 1.09
N LYS A 27 -10.31 -12.05 2.26
CA LYS A 27 -11.01 -13.30 2.58
C LYS A 27 -12.39 -13.39 1.93
N SER A 28 -13.13 -12.28 1.88
CA SER A 28 -14.53 -12.27 1.45
C SER A 28 -14.68 -12.06 -0.06
N PHE A 29 -13.69 -11.46 -0.73
CA PHE A 29 -13.79 -11.10 -2.15
C PHE A 29 -12.63 -11.61 -2.98
N LEU A 30 -11.39 -11.26 -2.63
CA LEU A 30 -10.26 -11.53 -3.51
C LEU A 30 -10.01 -13.03 -3.68
N ARG A 31 -9.90 -13.77 -2.57
CA ARG A 31 -9.67 -15.22 -2.60
C ARG A 31 -10.85 -15.99 -3.19
N PRO A 32 -12.12 -15.73 -2.79
CA PRO A 32 -13.27 -16.41 -3.40
C PRO A 32 -13.42 -16.14 -4.90
N ALA A 33 -13.05 -14.95 -5.37
CA ALA A 33 -13.04 -14.62 -6.80
C ALA A 33 -11.89 -15.27 -7.59
N GLY A 34 -11.02 -16.06 -6.92
CA GLY A 34 -9.91 -16.77 -7.56
C GLY A 34 -8.69 -15.90 -7.85
N PHE A 35 -8.60 -14.70 -7.28
CA PHE A 35 -7.41 -13.86 -7.43
C PHE A 35 -6.23 -14.45 -6.67
N GLN A 36 -5.09 -14.55 -7.35
CA GLN A 36 -3.85 -15.06 -6.78
C GLN A 36 -2.89 -13.91 -6.50
N PHE A 37 -2.32 -13.90 -5.29
CA PHE A 37 -1.32 -12.91 -4.93
C PHE A 37 -0.01 -13.19 -5.67
N SER A 38 0.41 -12.24 -6.51
CA SER A 38 1.68 -12.30 -7.23
C SER A 38 2.82 -11.60 -6.48
N ALA A 39 2.51 -10.86 -5.42
CA ALA A 39 3.47 -10.30 -4.48
C ALA A 39 2.84 -10.24 -3.08
N ILE A 40 3.67 -10.45 -2.05
CA ILE A 40 3.24 -10.49 -0.64
C ILE A 40 2.68 -9.13 -0.24
N PRO A 41 1.48 -9.07 0.38
CA PRO A 41 0.94 -7.82 0.90
C PRO A 41 1.79 -7.21 2.02
N TYR A 42 1.97 -5.90 1.99
CA TYR A 42 2.67 -5.13 3.01
C TYR A 42 2.04 -3.75 3.20
N GLN A 43 2.19 -3.17 4.40
CA GLN A 43 1.74 -1.82 4.70
C GLN A 43 2.70 -0.76 4.17
N GLU A 44 2.15 0.34 3.68
CA GLU A 44 2.95 1.52 3.40
C GLU A 44 3.05 2.40 4.64
N LYS A 45 4.26 2.87 4.95
CA LYS A 45 4.45 3.95 5.92
C LYS A 45 3.72 5.22 5.46
N GLU A 46 3.85 5.50 4.16
CA GLU A 46 3.16 6.63 3.55
C GLU A 46 1.65 6.36 3.47
N SER A 47 0.84 7.36 3.81
CA SER A 47 -0.63 7.22 3.88
C SER A 47 -1.13 6.13 4.83
N HIS A 48 -0.34 5.70 5.83
CA HIS A 48 -0.74 4.67 6.82
C HIS A 48 -2.10 4.97 7.47
N GLU A 49 -2.41 6.25 7.69
CA GLU A 49 -3.71 6.68 8.22
C GLU A 49 -4.91 6.18 7.42
N TYR A 50 -4.76 5.91 6.12
CA TYR A 50 -5.79 5.36 5.24
C TYR A 50 -5.65 3.84 5.03
N SER A 51 -5.07 3.13 6.01
CA SER A 51 -4.85 1.68 5.94
C SER A 51 -4.09 1.27 4.67
N ALA A 52 -3.08 2.06 4.31
CA ALA A 52 -2.35 1.93 3.05
C ALA A 52 -1.64 0.58 2.95
N MET A 53 -1.98 -0.18 1.91
CA MET A 53 -1.38 -1.48 1.61
C MET A 53 -0.93 -1.53 0.14
N ARG A 54 0.13 -2.30 -0.11
CA ARG A 54 0.60 -2.69 -1.44
C ARG A 54 0.64 -4.19 -1.54
N PHE A 55 0.26 -4.70 -2.70
CA PHE A 55 0.34 -6.13 -3.02
C PHE A 55 0.25 -6.33 -4.53
N GLY A 56 0.48 -7.55 -4.98
CA GLY A 56 0.29 -7.92 -6.38
C GLY A 56 -0.86 -8.91 -6.54
N ILE A 57 -1.70 -8.76 -7.56
CA ILE A 57 -2.69 -9.75 -7.99
C ILE A 57 -2.53 -10.02 -9.47
N ASN A 58 -2.41 -11.29 -9.87
CA ASN A 58 -2.35 -11.70 -11.27
C ASN A 58 -1.31 -10.89 -12.09
N GLY A 59 -0.16 -10.59 -11.49
CA GLY A 59 0.92 -9.81 -12.12
C GLY A 59 0.69 -8.30 -12.17
N LYS A 60 -0.42 -7.79 -11.62
CA LYS A 60 -0.70 -6.36 -11.48
C LYS A 60 -0.35 -5.90 -10.08
N ALA A 61 0.34 -4.77 -9.98
CA ALA A 61 0.56 -4.11 -8.70
C ALA A 61 -0.68 -3.33 -8.28
N ILE A 62 -1.01 -3.42 -6.99
CA ILE A 62 -2.23 -2.90 -6.39
C ILE A 62 -1.87 -1.94 -5.27
N VAL A 63 -2.56 -0.80 -5.26
CA VAL A 63 -2.55 0.18 -4.18
C VAL A 63 -3.90 0.14 -3.50
N PHE A 64 -3.92 -0.18 -2.23
CA PHE A 64 -5.14 -0.26 -1.44
C PHE A 64 -5.18 0.85 -0.40
N ARG A 65 -6.37 1.45 -0.26
CA ARG A 65 -6.69 2.49 0.72
C ARG A 65 -8.09 2.23 1.26
N GLN A 66 -8.27 2.43 2.56
CA GLN A 66 -9.58 2.53 3.17
C GLN A 66 -10.01 4.00 3.22
N ALA A 67 -11.14 4.30 2.57
CA ALA A 67 -11.75 5.62 2.65
C ALA A 67 -12.35 5.89 4.05
N LYS A 68 -12.46 7.16 4.42
CA LYS A 68 -12.99 7.60 5.71
C LYS A 68 -14.18 8.53 5.52
N THR A 69 -15.13 8.47 6.45
CA THR A 69 -16.16 9.51 6.56
C THR A 69 -15.54 10.78 7.14
N THR A 70 -16.02 11.93 6.69
CA THR A 70 -15.60 13.23 7.24
C THR A 70 -16.81 13.91 7.89
N PRO A 71 -16.65 14.61 9.04
CA PRO A 71 -17.80 15.20 9.75
C PRO A 71 -18.59 16.21 8.91
N ASN A 72 -17.90 16.98 8.07
CA ASN A 72 -18.45 18.16 7.41
C ASN A 72 -18.87 17.92 5.94
N LYS A 73 -18.62 16.72 5.39
CA LYS A 73 -18.98 16.39 4.01
C LYS A 73 -19.57 15.00 3.95
N MET A 74 -20.76 14.89 3.35
CA MET A 74 -21.36 13.59 3.07
C MET A 74 -20.49 12.78 2.11
N GLY A 75 -20.38 11.47 2.38
CA GLY A 75 -19.64 10.53 1.56
C GLY A 75 -18.35 10.03 2.21
N GLN A 76 -17.58 9.30 1.41
CA GLN A 76 -16.30 8.72 1.78
C GLN A 76 -15.17 9.52 1.12
N PHE A 77 -14.15 9.87 1.89
CA PHE A 77 -12.97 10.58 1.41
C PHE A 77 -11.74 9.67 1.49
N VAL A 78 -10.95 9.67 0.42
CA VAL A 78 -9.69 8.94 0.33
C VAL A 78 -8.70 9.77 -0.45
N THR A 79 -7.42 9.65 -0.11
CA THR A 79 -6.34 10.31 -0.82
C THR A 79 -5.40 9.28 -1.42
N LEU A 80 -4.91 9.57 -2.63
CA LEU A 80 -3.95 8.74 -3.34
C LEU A 80 -2.82 9.62 -3.88
N TRP A 81 -1.67 9.57 -3.24
CA TRP A 81 -0.48 10.36 -3.57
C TRP A 81 0.78 9.59 -3.16
N LYS A 82 1.92 10.01 -3.70
CA LYS A 82 3.25 9.44 -3.44
C LYS A 82 4.26 10.55 -3.21
N ARG A 83 5.44 10.18 -2.72
CA ARG A 83 6.64 11.02 -2.74
C ARG A 83 7.77 10.24 -3.41
N SER A 84 8.63 10.92 -4.16
CA SER A 84 9.80 10.28 -4.79
C SER A 84 10.86 9.87 -3.75
N THR A 85 10.99 10.67 -2.69
CA THR A 85 11.81 10.41 -1.50
C THR A 85 11.06 10.90 -0.26
N PRO A 86 11.43 10.48 0.96
CA PRO A 86 10.74 10.92 2.19
C PRO A 86 10.60 12.44 2.33
N ASP A 87 11.59 13.21 1.85
CA ASP A 87 11.63 14.68 1.94
C ASP A 87 11.03 15.40 0.71
N SER A 88 10.67 14.66 -0.35
CA SER A 88 10.07 15.26 -1.56
C SER A 88 8.66 15.73 -1.31
N GLU A 89 8.16 16.73 -2.05
CA GLU A 89 6.74 17.09 -2.05
C GLU A 89 5.83 15.93 -2.47
N ILE A 90 4.56 15.98 -2.05
CA ILE A 90 3.56 15.00 -2.49
C ILE A 90 3.23 15.23 -3.96
N MET A 91 3.05 14.13 -4.69
CA MET A 91 2.63 14.16 -6.09
C MET A 91 1.56 13.10 -6.34
N PRO A 92 0.68 13.31 -7.35
CA PRO A 92 -0.26 12.28 -7.76
C PRO A 92 0.47 11.06 -8.31
N PHE A 93 -0.25 9.94 -8.37
CA PHE A 93 0.18 8.82 -9.19
C PHE A 93 -0.04 9.13 -10.66
N GLU A 94 0.93 8.73 -11.46
CA GLU A 94 0.92 8.84 -12.92
C GLU A 94 0.51 7.51 -13.54
N GLN A 95 -0.01 7.52 -14.76
CA GLN A 95 -0.40 6.30 -15.48
C GLN A 95 0.77 5.30 -15.65
N ARG A 96 2.01 5.79 -15.63
CA ARG A 96 3.23 4.98 -15.78
C ARG A 96 3.72 4.40 -14.45
N ASP A 97 3.11 4.77 -13.33
CA ASP A 97 3.42 4.16 -12.05
C ASP A 97 2.94 2.72 -12.01
N LYS A 98 3.80 1.87 -11.46
CA LYS A 98 3.54 0.46 -11.23
C LYS A 98 3.20 0.26 -9.76
#